data_AF-A0A7V8JJZ3-F1
#
_entry.id   AF-A0A7V8JJZ3-F1
#
_cell.length_a   1.000
_cell.length_b   1.000
_cell.length_c   1.000
_cell.angle_alpha   90.00
_cell.angle_beta   90.00
_cell.angle_gamma   90.00
#
_symmetry.space_group_name_H-M   'P 1'
#
loop_
_entity.id
_entity.type
_entity.pdbx_description
1 polymer ?
#
loop_
_entity_poly.entity_id
_entity_poly.type
_entity_poly.pdbx_seq_one_letter_code
_entity_poly.pdbx_strand_id
1 'polypeptide(L)'
;MPDGKLCSGNNPTFRELDLARSDWQTTPIQPDVNGRFTFVFKATAPHATRDWRFFVTREGWQPGSALRWADLQEFCTLGNTPLSADGTYKLQCTLPQRSGQHVIYNTWQRSDSTEAFYTCMDVRFEGGGGGGGTPAPQWQDAGPLIARGELPVGTTLALRVFNAGGNDVERVEATLASGQTAPGQWPLVLARKVNASAQQARAGVLRDGVITPVPSATENRVFLKPGQRFQLDTRLPDTGTPAPGGEFDHVYPAGIGSYVPGQTVVKGSDGKLYACRPFPQGGWCNVSGEAYRPGVGSAWRDAWVPY
;
A
#
# COMPACT_ATOMS: atom_id res chain seq x y z
N MET A 1 -27.89 -0.82 8.20
CA MET A 1 -26.84 -1.34 7.30
C MET A 1 -27.01 -2.85 7.17
N PRO A 2 -27.20 -3.42 5.97
CA PRO A 2 -27.29 -4.87 5.78
C PRO A 2 -25.97 -5.60 6.05
N ASP A 3 -26.05 -6.87 6.43
CA ASP A 3 -24.89 -7.76 6.50
C ASP A 3 -24.18 -7.88 5.14
N GLY A 4 -22.84 -7.97 5.16
CA GLY A 4 -22.02 -8.00 3.95
C GLY A 4 -21.98 -6.69 3.16
N LYS A 5 -22.52 -5.60 3.72
CA LYS A 5 -22.55 -4.25 3.13
C LYS A 5 -22.01 -3.16 4.05
N LEU A 6 -21.38 -3.57 5.15
CA LEU A 6 -20.94 -2.65 6.20
C LEU A 6 -19.83 -1.72 5.70
N CYS A 7 -18.83 -2.27 5.00
CA CYS A 7 -17.64 -1.51 4.57
C CYS A 7 -17.92 -0.60 3.37
N SER A 8 -18.82 -1.00 2.45
CA SER A 8 -19.28 -0.14 1.36
C SER A 8 -20.31 0.91 1.79
N GLY A 9 -20.86 0.82 3.00
CA GLY A 9 -21.99 1.62 3.42
C GLY A 9 -23.25 1.35 2.58
N ASN A 10 -23.38 0.15 1.99
CA ASN A 10 -24.40 -0.22 1.00
C ASN A 10 -24.42 0.69 -0.24
N ASN A 11 -23.31 1.37 -0.55
CA ASN A 11 -23.18 2.17 -1.75
C ASN A 11 -22.62 1.29 -2.89
N PRO A 12 -23.33 1.14 -4.02
CA PRO A 12 -22.89 0.26 -5.12
C PRO A 12 -21.55 0.68 -5.73
N THR A 13 -21.16 1.96 -5.62
CA THR A 13 -19.87 2.48 -6.09
C THR A 13 -18.68 1.97 -5.26
N PHE A 14 -18.91 1.53 -4.02
CA PHE A 14 -17.87 1.05 -3.10
C PHE A 14 -17.98 -0.43 -2.78
N ARG A 15 -18.70 -1.20 -3.60
CA ARG A 15 -18.97 -2.64 -3.38
C ARG A 15 -17.69 -3.48 -3.25
N GLU A 16 -16.59 -3.03 -3.83
CA GLU A 16 -15.28 -3.70 -3.76
C GLU A 16 -14.71 -3.70 -2.33
N LEU A 17 -15.15 -2.78 -1.46
CA LEU A 17 -14.79 -2.77 -0.04
C LEU A 17 -15.47 -3.89 0.76
N ASP A 18 -16.51 -4.54 0.21
CA ASP A 18 -17.19 -5.67 0.85
C ASP A 18 -16.55 -7.04 0.49
N LEU A 19 -15.47 -7.06 -0.30
CA LEU A 19 -14.83 -8.30 -0.72
C LEU A 19 -14.30 -9.09 0.49
N ALA A 20 -14.77 -10.32 0.61
CA ALA A 20 -14.40 -11.28 1.62
C ALA A 20 -13.02 -11.90 1.28
N ARG A 21 -11.96 -11.17 1.61
CA ARG A 21 -10.56 -11.54 1.35
C ARG A 21 -9.70 -11.37 2.60
N SER A 22 -8.72 -12.25 2.78
CA SER A 22 -7.86 -12.28 3.98
C SER A 22 -6.59 -11.43 3.84
N ASP A 23 -6.28 -10.99 2.62
CA ASP A 23 -5.05 -10.29 2.23
C ASP A 23 -5.22 -8.76 2.15
N TRP A 24 -6.27 -8.21 2.76
CA TRP A 24 -6.32 -6.78 3.06
C TRP A 24 -5.13 -6.37 3.92
N GLN A 25 -4.54 -5.23 3.62
CA GLN A 25 -3.41 -4.73 4.38
C GLN A 25 -3.85 -4.37 5.79
N THR A 26 -3.20 -4.96 6.79
CA THR A 26 -3.46 -4.67 8.20
C THR A 26 -2.49 -3.64 8.76
N THR A 27 -2.97 -2.81 9.68
CA THR A 27 -2.14 -1.91 10.48
C THR A 27 -1.96 -2.48 11.89
N PRO A 28 -0.73 -2.70 12.37
CA PRO A 28 -0.50 -3.08 13.75
C PRO A 28 -1.01 -2.01 14.71
N ILE A 29 -1.77 -2.41 15.74
CA ILE A 29 -2.28 -1.51 16.77
C ILE A 29 -1.96 -2.06 18.16
N GLN A 30 -1.65 -1.14 19.08
CA GLN A 30 -1.41 -1.42 20.48
C GLN A 30 -1.96 -0.28 21.32
N PRO A 31 -2.52 -0.55 22.51
CA PRO A 31 -2.93 0.51 23.42
C PRO A 31 -1.73 1.27 23.98
N ASP A 32 -1.97 2.51 24.40
CA ASP A 32 -1.07 3.28 25.25
C ASP A 32 -0.98 2.68 26.67
N VAL A 33 -0.15 3.28 27.52
CA VAL A 33 0.05 2.87 28.92
C VAL A 33 -1.24 2.85 29.77
N ASN A 34 -2.30 3.52 29.32
CA ASN A 34 -3.60 3.57 29.97
C ASN A 34 -4.63 2.64 29.30
N GLY A 35 -4.22 1.76 28.39
CA GLY A 35 -5.14 0.88 27.66
C GLY A 35 -5.90 1.58 26.52
N ARG A 36 -5.51 2.80 26.11
CA ARG A 36 -6.26 3.62 25.16
C ARG A 36 -5.58 3.68 23.79
N PHE A 37 -6.36 3.78 22.73
CA PHE A 37 -5.89 4.02 21.37
C PHE A 37 -6.61 5.25 20.80
N THR A 38 -5.88 6.10 20.07
CA THR A 38 -6.44 7.30 19.45
C THR A 38 -6.66 7.05 17.96
N PHE A 39 -7.92 6.96 17.55
CA PHE A 39 -8.30 6.96 16.14
C PHE A 39 -8.32 8.38 15.61
N VAL A 40 -7.74 8.60 14.43
CA VAL A 40 -7.63 9.94 13.83
C VAL A 40 -8.38 9.97 12.51
N PHE A 41 -9.38 10.85 12.42
CA PHE A 41 -10.17 11.05 11.21
C PHE A 41 -9.91 12.43 10.63
N LYS A 42 -9.52 12.50 9.35
CA LYS A 42 -9.40 13.78 8.64
C LYS A 42 -10.79 14.25 8.23
N ALA A 43 -11.17 15.47 8.64
CA ALA A 43 -12.41 16.08 8.21
C ALA A 43 -12.17 16.93 6.97
N THR A 44 -12.51 16.42 5.79
CA THR A 44 -12.55 17.24 4.56
C THR A 44 -13.75 18.18 4.55
N ALA A 45 -14.86 17.76 5.19
CA ALA A 45 -16.02 18.57 5.51
C ALA A 45 -16.45 18.31 6.97
N PRO A 46 -16.37 19.30 7.87
CA PRO A 46 -16.85 19.15 9.25
C PRO A 46 -18.38 19.13 9.31
N HIS A 47 -18.96 18.25 10.14
CA HIS A 47 -20.40 18.14 10.34
C HIS A 47 -20.78 18.12 11.83
N ALA A 48 -22.00 18.58 12.14
CA ALA A 48 -22.56 18.46 13.49
C ALA A 48 -22.72 16.97 13.84
N THR A 49 -22.12 16.54 14.95
CA THR A 49 -21.99 15.13 15.30
C THR A 49 -22.92 14.74 16.43
N ARG A 50 -23.69 13.67 16.23
CA ARG A 50 -24.45 13.01 17.29
C ARG A 50 -23.54 12.05 18.06
N ASP A 51 -22.97 11.08 17.36
CA ASP A 51 -22.12 10.06 17.96
C ASP A 51 -21.08 9.50 16.97
N TRP A 52 -20.01 8.99 17.55
CA TRP A 52 -19.08 8.05 16.94
C TRP A 52 -19.21 6.72 17.68
N ARG A 53 -19.44 5.62 16.96
CA ARG A 53 -19.46 4.28 17.56
C ARG A 53 -18.43 3.40 16.90
N PHE A 54 -17.68 2.67 17.71
CA PHE A 54 -16.68 1.74 17.23
C PHE A 54 -17.02 0.32 17.66
N PHE A 55 -16.88 -0.57 16.69
CA PHE A 55 -17.09 -1.99 16.83
C PHE A 55 -15.83 -2.71 16.40
N VAL A 56 -15.56 -3.88 16.97
CA VAL A 56 -14.47 -4.76 16.55
C VAL A 56 -15.03 -6.15 16.33
N THR A 57 -14.49 -6.86 15.37
CA THR A 57 -14.75 -8.30 15.21
C THR A 57 -14.47 -9.06 16.52
N ARG A 58 -15.30 -10.06 16.82
CA ARG A 58 -15.16 -10.93 18.00
C ARG A 58 -13.90 -11.80 17.88
N GLU A 59 -13.38 -12.24 19.03
CA GLU A 59 -12.29 -13.22 19.06
C GLU A 59 -12.73 -14.49 18.31
N GLY A 60 -11.82 -15.07 17.51
CA GLY A 60 -12.11 -16.25 16.69
C GLY A 60 -12.82 -15.96 15.36
N TRP A 61 -13.15 -14.69 15.05
CA TRP A 61 -13.57 -14.29 13.71
C TRP A 61 -12.50 -14.67 12.68
N GLN A 62 -12.92 -15.21 11.54
CA GLN A 62 -12.02 -15.73 10.51
C GLN A 62 -11.73 -14.65 9.44
N PRO A 63 -10.48 -14.18 9.31
CA PRO A 63 -10.10 -13.24 8.26
C PRO A 63 -10.50 -13.73 6.87
N GLY A 64 -11.04 -12.81 6.06
CA GLY A 64 -11.57 -13.13 4.74
C GLY A 64 -13.02 -13.63 4.74
N SER A 65 -13.70 -13.66 5.88
CA SER A 65 -15.15 -13.86 5.92
C SER A 65 -15.90 -12.56 5.62
N ALA A 66 -17.08 -12.66 4.99
CA ALA A 66 -17.97 -11.51 4.82
C ALA A 66 -18.40 -10.97 6.20
N LEU A 67 -18.27 -9.66 6.41
CA LEU A 67 -18.54 -9.03 7.71
C LEU A 67 -20.04 -8.90 7.97
N ARG A 68 -20.50 -9.35 9.15
CA ARG A 68 -21.90 -9.24 9.60
C ARG A 68 -21.97 -8.55 10.96
N TRP A 69 -23.12 -8.00 11.31
CA TRP A 69 -23.34 -7.43 12.66
C TRP A 69 -23.14 -8.45 13.78
N ALA A 70 -23.51 -9.71 13.53
CA ALA A 70 -23.29 -10.82 14.46
C ALA A 70 -21.80 -11.16 14.67
N ASP A 71 -20.88 -10.61 13.87
CA ASP A 71 -19.44 -10.76 14.05
C ASP A 71 -18.83 -9.60 14.87
N LEU A 72 -19.56 -8.50 15.07
CA LEU A 72 -19.09 -7.26 15.70
C LEU A 72 -19.52 -7.07 17.17
N GLN A 73 -18.59 -6.62 18.01
CA GLN A 73 -18.83 -6.13 19.37
C GLN A 73 -18.52 -4.64 19.46
N GLU A 74 -19.46 -3.83 19.95
CA GLU A 74 -19.21 -2.43 20.27
C GLU A 74 -18.26 -2.31 21.46
N PHE A 75 -17.29 -1.40 21.38
CA PHE A 75 -16.32 -1.17 22.47
C PHE A 75 -16.14 0.31 22.83
N CYS A 76 -16.66 1.24 22.04
CA CYS A 76 -16.52 2.67 22.29
C CYS A 76 -17.66 3.46 21.67
N THR A 77 -18.23 4.38 22.46
CA THR A 77 -19.21 5.38 22.01
C THR A 77 -18.72 6.74 22.47
N LEU A 78 -18.61 7.69 21.55
CA LEU A 78 -18.22 9.07 21.82
C LEU A 78 -19.28 10.02 21.27
N GLY A 79 -19.47 11.17 21.91
CA GLY A 79 -20.34 12.24 21.41
C GLY A 79 -19.60 13.16 20.44
N ASN A 80 -20.05 14.41 20.37
CA ASN A 80 -19.37 15.44 19.60
C ASN A 80 -17.93 15.65 20.09
N THR A 81 -16.96 15.49 19.19
CA THR A 81 -15.53 15.69 19.47
C THR A 81 -15.06 16.96 18.76
N PRO A 82 -14.39 17.91 19.43
CA PRO A 82 -13.86 19.10 18.78
C PRO A 82 -12.88 18.77 17.65
N LEU A 83 -12.94 19.55 16.57
CA LEU A 83 -11.98 19.46 15.49
C LEU A 83 -10.64 20.07 15.93
N SER A 84 -9.54 19.35 15.73
CA SER A 84 -8.18 19.84 15.98
C SER A 84 -7.78 20.89 14.94
N ALA A 85 -6.79 21.72 15.26
CA ALA A 85 -6.29 22.78 14.38
C ALA A 85 -5.76 22.27 13.03
N ASP A 86 -5.31 21.01 12.97
CA ASP A 86 -4.86 20.32 11.75
C ASP A 86 -6.03 19.74 10.92
N GLY A 87 -7.28 20.02 11.29
CA GLY A 87 -8.48 19.54 10.61
C GLY A 87 -8.75 18.05 10.85
N THR A 88 -8.35 17.50 12.00
CA THR A 88 -8.61 16.11 12.38
C THR A 88 -9.47 15.98 13.64
N TYR A 89 -10.30 14.94 13.68
CA TYR A 89 -10.90 14.45 14.92
C TYR A 89 -9.97 13.43 15.56
N LYS A 90 -9.70 13.58 16.85
CA LYS A 90 -8.89 12.65 17.65
C LYS A 90 -9.80 11.94 18.65
N LEU A 91 -10.14 10.70 18.33
CA LEU A 91 -11.15 9.89 19.00
C LEU A 91 -10.45 8.85 19.87
N GLN A 92 -10.39 9.10 21.18
CA GLN A 92 -9.70 8.23 22.12
C GLN A 92 -10.66 7.18 22.67
N CYS A 93 -10.32 5.90 22.50
CA CYS A 93 -11.11 4.76 22.95
C CYS A 93 -10.25 3.79 23.77
N THR A 94 -10.84 3.12 24.76
CA THR A 94 -10.20 1.96 25.40
C THR A 94 -10.21 0.81 24.41
N LEU A 95 -9.04 0.25 24.12
CA LEU A 95 -8.92 -0.80 23.11
C LEU A 95 -9.27 -2.18 23.74
N PRO A 96 -10.19 -2.95 23.16
CA PRO A 96 -10.54 -4.27 23.70
C PRO A 96 -9.39 -5.26 23.52
N GLN A 97 -9.28 -6.25 24.41
CA GLN A 97 -8.31 -7.33 24.25
C GLN A 97 -8.68 -8.21 23.06
N ARG A 98 -7.76 -8.33 22.11
CA ARG A 98 -7.85 -9.14 20.89
C ARG A 98 -6.46 -9.61 20.49
N SER A 99 -6.40 -10.59 19.60
CA SER A 99 -5.13 -11.07 19.04
C SER A 99 -5.22 -11.31 17.53
N GLY A 100 -4.18 -10.93 16.80
CA GLY A 100 -4.12 -11.18 15.36
C GLY A 100 -5.00 -10.24 14.53
N GLN A 101 -5.44 -10.69 13.36
CA GLN A 101 -6.11 -9.86 12.36
C GLN A 101 -7.60 -9.67 12.69
N HIS A 102 -8.02 -8.42 12.70
CA HIS A 102 -9.38 -8.01 13.01
C HIS A 102 -9.81 -6.85 12.11
N VAL A 103 -11.13 -6.71 11.95
CA VAL A 103 -11.73 -5.48 11.42
C VAL A 103 -12.28 -4.65 12.57
N ILE A 104 -11.94 -3.36 12.59
CA ILE A 104 -12.64 -2.34 13.36
C ILE A 104 -13.61 -1.62 12.42
N TYR A 105 -14.86 -1.50 12.85
CA TYR A 105 -15.91 -0.80 12.13
C TYR A 105 -16.31 0.46 12.90
N ASN A 106 -16.40 1.60 12.22
CA ASN A 106 -16.86 2.85 12.79
C ASN A 106 -18.13 3.34 12.10
N THR A 107 -19.04 3.90 12.89
CA THR A 107 -20.15 4.72 12.41
C THR A 107 -20.00 6.15 12.96
N TRP A 108 -20.00 7.14 12.08
CA TRP A 108 -20.11 8.55 12.43
C TRP A 108 -21.51 9.05 12.06
N GLN A 109 -22.34 9.26 13.07
CA GLN A 109 -23.71 9.75 12.87
C GLN A 109 -23.78 11.26 13.03
N ARG A 110 -24.36 11.92 12.02
CA ARG A 110 -24.67 13.35 12.10
C ARG A 110 -25.86 13.62 13.02
N SER A 111 -25.85 14.77 13.69
CA SER A 111 -26.98 15.20 14.55
C SER A 111 -28.02 16.02 13.79
N ASP A 112 -27.65 16.58 12.64
CA ASP A 112 -28.46 17.48 11.82
C ASP A 112 -29.04 16.80 10.56
N SER A 113 -28.79 15.50 10.39
CA SER A 113 -29.18 14.70 9.23
C SER A 113 -29.30 13.22 9.61
N THR A 114 -30.05 12.45 8.82
CA THR A 114 -30.10 10.98 8.92
C THR A 114 -28.86 10.32 8.32
N GLU A 115 -28.00 11.06 7.60
CA GLU A 115 -26.76 10.57 7.00
C GLU A 115 -25.73 10.16 8.07
N ALA A 116 -25.02 9.06 7.78
CA ALA A 116 -23.90 8.58 8.57
C ALA A 116 -22.75 8.14 7.66
N PHE A 117 -21.53 8.27 8.16
CA PHE A 117 -20.32 7.76 7.50
C PHE A 117 -19.90 6.44 8.13
N TYR A 118 -19.41 5.54 7.29
CA TYR A 118 -19.03 4.18 7.67
C TYR A 118 -17.57 3.94 7.31
N THR A 119 -16.81 3.30 8.20
CA THR A 119 -15.39 3.02 7.94
C THR A 119 -15.04 1.65 8.48
N CYS A 120 -14.45 0.81 7.62
CA CYS A 120 -13.76 -0.41 8.03
C CYS A 120 -12.26 -0.13 8.11
N MET A 121 -11.62 -0.69 9.12
CA MET A 121 -10.19 -0.59 9.37
C MET A 121 -9.64 -1.99 9.59
N ASP A 122 -8.80 -2.46 8.68
CA ASP A 122 -8.07 -3.72 8.83
C ASP A 122 -6.89 -3.51 9.77
N VAL A 123 -6.93 -4.17 10.92
CA VAL A 123 -5.94 -4.02 11.98
C VAL A 123 -5.37 -5.36 12.40
N ARG A 124 -4.17 -5.31 12.99
CA ARG A 124 -3.56 -6.45 13.65
C ARG A 124 -3.29 -6.09 15.11
N PHE A 125 -3.90 -6.82 16.02
CA PHE A 125 -3.62 -6.71 17.44
C PHE A 125 -2.38 -7.51 17.77
N GLU A 126 -1.39 -6.83 18.32
CA GLU A 126 -0.16 -7.45 18.80
C GLU A 126 -0.37 -7.94 20.25
N GLY A 127 -0.28 -9.26 20.47
CA GLY A 127 -0.15 -9.96 21.76
C GLY A 127 -0.96 -9.45 22.97
N GLY A 128 -2.06 -10.13 23.30
CA GLY A 128 -2.74 -10.02 24.59
C GLY A 128 -1.92 -10.61 25.74
N GLY A 129 -1.19 -9.77 26.47
CA GLY A 129 -0.50 -10.13 27.72
C GLY A 129 -0.59 -8.96 28.68
N GLY A 130 -1.25 -9.16 29.82
CA GLY A 130 -1.52 -8.12 30.80
C GLY A 130 -0.26 -7.51 31.44
N GLY A 131 -0.41 -6.26 31.88
CA GLY A 131 0.29 -5.71 33.04
C GLY A 131 1.81 -5.68 32.97
N GLY A 132 2.36 -4.65 32.35
CA GLY A 132 3.76 -4.27 32.52
C GLY A 132 4.08 -3.19 31.51
N GLY A 133 4.35 -1.96 31.97
CA GLY A 133 4.59 -0.80 31.12
C GLY A 133 5.59 -1.14 30.02
N THR A 134 5.08 -1.37 28.81
CA THR A 134 5.88 -1.59 27.62
C THR A 134 6.63 -0.29 27.37
N PRO A 135 7.97 -0.31 27.28
CA PRO A 135 8.72 0.84 26.79
C PRO A 135 8.10 1.26 25.46
N ALA A 136 7.96 2.58 25.24
CA ALA A 136 7.44 3.09 23.96
C ALA A 136 8.14 2.35 22.81
N PRO A 137 7.39 1.84 21.82
CA PRO A 137 8.00 1.05 20.77
C PRO A 137 9.11 1.89 20.13
N GLN A 138 10.34 1.36 20.12
CA GLN A 138 11.49 2.00 19.48
C GLN A 138 11.18 2.36 18.00
N TRP A 139 10.19 1.68 17.43
CA TRP A 139 9.79 1.72 16.05
C TRP A 139 8.30 2.09 15.95
N GLN A 140 8.00 3.19 15.27
CA GLN A 140 6.65 3.59 14.88
C GLN A 140 6.38 3.12 13.45
N ASP A 141 5.19 2.58 13.21
CA ASP A 141 4.74 2.26 11.85
C ASP A 141 4.66 3.56 11.03
N ALA A 142 5.51 3.65 10.01
CA ALA A 142 5.59 4.79 9.11
C ALA A 142 4.81 4.57 7.81
N GLY A 143 4.35 3.34 7.55
CA GLY A 143 3.50 3.02 6.42
C GLY A 143 3.90 1.79 5.62
N PRO A 144 3.19 1.53 4.51
CA PRO A 144 3.33 0.32 3.71
C PRO A 144 4.63 0.23 2.90
N LEU A 145 5.17 -0.98 2.74
CA LEU A 145 6.11 -1.33 1.66
C LEU A 145 5.39 -2.24 0.64
N ILE A 146 4.74 -1.62 -0.34
CA ILE A 146 3.87 -2.31 -1.30
C ILE A 146 4.55 -2.48 -2.65
N ALA A 147 4.45 -3.69 -3.21
CA ALA A 147 4.76 -3.98 -4.59
C ALA A 147 3.56 -3.78 -5.52
N ARG A 148 3.74 -2.91 -6.52
CA ARG A 148 2.75 -2.67 -7.59
C ARG A 148 2.90 -3.59 -8.79
N GLY A 149 3.98 -4.37 -8.83
CA GLY A 149 4.31 -5.24 -9.95
C GLY A 149 5.73 -5.79 -9.85
N GLU A 150 6.10 -6.58 -10.85
CA GLU A 150 7.47 -7.04 -11.07
C GLU A 150 8.37 -5.89 -11.55
N LEU A 151 9.65 -5.94 -11.18
CA LEU A 151 10.67 -4.96 -11.57
C LEU A 151 11.79 -5.64 -12.38
N PRO A 152 12.44 -4.97 -13.35
CA PRO A 152 13.57 -5.56 -14.08
C PRO A 152 14.75 -5.94 -13.18
N VAL A 153 15.51 -6.96 -13.58
CA VAL A 153 16.83 -7.26 -13.00
C VAL A 153 17.74 -6.04 -13.16
N GLY A 154 18.50 -5.70 -12.12
CA GLY A 154 19.34 -4.51 -12.07
C GLY A 154 18.63 -3.27 -11.52
N THR A 155 17.33 -3.33 -11.25
CA THR A 155 16.62 -2.23 -10.58
C THR A 155 17.20 -2.01 -9.19
N THR A 156 17.52 -0.75 -8.86
CA THR A 156 17.98 -0.35 -7.54
C THR A 156 16.86 0.36 -6.78
N LEU A 157 16.42 -0.27 -5.70
CA LEU A 157 15.48 0.29 -4.74
C LEU A 157 16.25 1.01 -3.64
N ALA A 158 15.79 2.20 -3.25
CA ALA A 158 16.37 2.95 -2.14
C ALA A 158 15.30 3.37 -1.14
N LEU A 159 15.42 2.90 0.11
CA LEU A 159 14.65 3.40 1.23
C LEU A 159 15.40 4.60 1.84
N ARG A 160 14.77 5.76 1.80
CA ARG A 160 15.28 7.00 2.41
C ARG A 160 14.48 7.35 3.64
N VAL A 161 15.15 7.74 4.70
CA VAL A 161 14.54 8.20 5.94
C VAL A 161 14.85 9.68 6.10
N PHE A 162 13.81 10.45 6.42
CA PHE A 162 13.89 11.89 6.64
C PHE A 162 13.49 12.22 8.06
N ASN A 163 14.16 13.21 8.66
CA ASN A 163 13.73 13.80 9.92
C ASN A 163 12.58 14.81 9.71
N ALA A 164 12.05 15.37 10.81
CA ALA A 164 10.97 16.34 10.78
C ALA A 164 11.27 17.58 9.92
N GLY A 165 12.53 18.02 9.90
CA GLY A 165 13.01 19.14 9.07
C GLY A 165 13.14 18.81 7.58
N GLY A 166 12.99 17.56 7.19
CA GLY A 166 13.08 17.10 5.80
C GLY A 166 14.47 16.77 5.30
N ASN A 167 15.46 16.67 6.19
CA ASN A 167 16.80 16.22 5.82
C ASN A 167 16.83 14.69 5.73
N ASP A 168 17.50 14.15 4.70
CA ASP A 168 17.86 12.73 4.65
C ASP A 168 18.79 12.39 5.82
N VAL A 169 18.34 11.46 6.66
CA VAL A 169 19.12 10.97 7.82
C VAL A 169 19.62 9.54 7.60
N GLU A 170 19.06 8.80 6.65
CA GLU A 170 19.52 7.47 6.28
C GLU A 170 19.07 7.09 4.87
N ARG A 171 19.90 6.37 4.12
CA ARG A 171 19.57 5.78 2.82
C ARG A 171 20.09 4.35 2.76
N VAL A 172 19.22 3.40 2.46
CA VAL A 172 19.60 1.99 2.24
C VAL A 172 19.18 1.56 0.85
N GLU A 173 20.12 1.01 0.08
CA GLU A 173 19.90 0.57 -1.29
C GLU A 173 20.01 -0.95 -1.45
N ALA A 174 19.16 -1.51 -2.30
CA ALA A 174 19.20 -2.89 -2.76
C ALA A 174 19.01 -2.95 -4.27
N THR A 175 19.94 -3.59 -4.98
CA THR A 175 19.83 -3.87 -6.42
C THR A 175 19.30 -5.28 -6.62
N LEU A 176 18.24 -5.41 -7.43
CA LEU A 176 17.56 -6.68 -7.67
C LEU A 176 18.35 -7.56 -8.63
N ALA A 177 18.60 -8.80 -8.23
CA ALA A 177 19.17 -9.84 -9.09
C ALA A 177 18.06 -10.68 -9.75
N SER A 178 18.46 -11.60 -10.65
CA SER A 178 17.56 -12.63 -11.17
C SER A 178 16.91 -13.42 -10.02
N GLY A 179 15.61 -13.71 -10.15
CA GLY A 179 14.81 -14.38 -9.11
C GLY A 179 14.35 -13.49 -7.96
N GLN A 180 14.71 -12.20 -7.95
CA GLN A 180 14.32 -11.24 -6.90
C GLN A 180 13.29 -10.20 -7.37
N THR A 181 12.88 -10.27 -8.63
CA THR A 181 12.11 -9.25 -9.35
C THR A 181 10.61 -9.29 -9.08
N ALA A 182 10.08 -10.47 -8.78
CA ALA A 182 8.66 -10.69 -8.59
C ALA A 182 8.08 -9.82 -7.45
N PRO A 183 6.80 -9.42 -7.53
CA PRO A 183 6.17 -8.55 -6.53
C PRO A 183 6.15 -9.15 -5.12
N GLY A 184 6.16 -10.48 -4.99
CA GLY A 184 6.31 -11.16 -3.70
C GLY A 184 7.76 -11.22 -3.19
N GLN A 185 8.77 -10.89 -4.00
CA GLN A 185 10.18 -11.10 -3.68
C GLN A 185 10.95 -9.79 -3.48
N TRP A 186 10.77 -8.79 -4.35
CA TRP A 186 11.57 -7.58 -4.22
C TRP A 186 11.36 -6.83 -2.89
N PRO A 187 10.15 -6.78 -2.28
CA PRO A 187 9.98 -6.15 -0.97
C PRO A 187 10.78 -6.86 0.12
N LEU A 188 10.84 -8.20 0.06
CA LEU A 188 11.63 -9.02 0.97
C LEU A 188 13.13 -8.70 0.87
N VAL A 189 13.64 -8.52 -0.35
CA VAL A 189 15.05 -8.19 -0.58
C VAL A 189 15.40 -6.84 0.03
N LEU A 190 14.60 -5.80 -0.25
CA LEU A 190 14.81 -4.48 0.34
C LEU A 190 14.69 -4.52 1.87
N ALA A 191 13.65 -5.17 2.40
CA ALA A 191 13.41 -5.22 3.84
C ALA A 191 14.53 -5.94 4.60
N ARG A 192 15.07 -7.04 4.04
CA ARG A 192 16.26 -7.71 4.59
C ARG A 192 17.48 -6.79 4.60
N LYS A 193 17.70 -6.04 3.53
CA LYS A 193 18.82 -5.09 3.45
C LYS A 193 18.67 -3.96 4.48
N VAL A 194 17.48 -3.39 4.61
CA VAL A 194 17.14 -2.39 5.64
C VAL A 194 17.42 -2.95 7.03
N ASN A 195 16.90 -4.13 7.38
CA ASN A 195 17.10 -4.70 8.72
C ASN A 195 18.55 -5.05 9.04
N ALA A 196 19.38 -5.31 8.01
CA ALA A 196 20.80 -5.63 8.18
C ALA A 196 21.68 -4.40 8.41
N SER A 197 21.34 -3.22 7.85
CA SER A 197 22.23 -2.04 7.88
C SER A 197 21.63 -0.78 8.50
N ALA A 198 20.31 -0.62 8.50
CA ALA A 198 19.66 0.61 8.94
C ALA A 198 19.69 0.77 10.47
N GLN A 199 19.87 2.00 10.93
CA GLN A 199 19.77 2.42 12.33
C GLN A 199 18.51 3.23 12.60
N GLN A 200 17.88 3.80 11.56
CA GLN A 200 16.68 4.62 11.63
C GLN A 200 15.44 3.92 11.05
N ALA A 201 15.61 2.73 10.46
CA ALA A 201 14.49 1.95 9.91
C ALA A 201 14.55 0.46 10.23
N ARG A 202 13.37 -0.16 10.28
CA ARG A 202 13.13 -1.60 10.15
C ARG A 202 12.02 -1.81 9.14
N ALA A 203 12.00 -2.95 8.46
CA ALA A 203 10.96 -3.29 7.51
C ALA A 203 10.55 -4.77 7.65
N GLY A 204 9.25 -5.03 7.58
CA GLY A 204 8.70 -6.38 7.74
C GLY A 204 7.26 -6.38 8.25
N VAL A 205 6.78 -7.55 8.67
CA VAL A 205 5.55 -7.70 9.46
C VAL A 205 5.95 -7.66 10.93
N LEU A 206 5.33 -6.77 11.71
CA LEU A 206 5.44 -6.78 13.16
C LEU A 206 4.58 -7.93 13.71
N ARG A 207 5.19 -8.80 14.51
CA ARG A 207 4.52 -9.83 15.30
C ARG A 207 5.24 -9.96 16.63
N ASP A 208 4.51 -9.80 17.73
CA ASP A 208 5.03 -9.99 19.09
C ASP A 208 6.28 -9.13 19.37
N GLY A 209 6.28 -7.90 18.86
CA GLY A 209 7.41 -6.96 19.01
C GLY A 209 8.58 -7.20 18.05
N VAL A 210 8.54 -8.25 17.21
CA VAL A 210 9.59 -8.59 16.26
C VAL A 210 9.15 -8.21 14.84
N ILE A 211 10.00 -7.45 14.13
CA ILE A 211 9.75 -7.03 12.74
C ILE A 211 10.48 -8.00 11.81
N THR A 212 9.72 -8.85 11.11
CA THR A 212 10.28 -9.90 10.25
C THR A 212 9.89 -9.68 8.78
N PRO A 213 10.86 -9.55 7.85
CA PRO A 213 10.58 -9.49 6.41
C PRO A 213 9.89 -10.76 5.89
N VAL A 214 8.86 -10.61 5.07
CA VAL A 214 8.12 -11.74 4.44
C VAL A 214 8.08 -11.62 2.92
N PRO A 215 8.01 -12.73 2.16
CA PRO A 215 7.85 -12.71 0.70
C PRO A 215 6.40 -12.38 0.31
N SER A 216 6.03 -11.10 0.43
CA SER A 216 4.68 -10.61 0.16
C SER A 216 4.70 -9.26 -0.53
N ALA A 217 3.76 -9.07 -1.46
CA ALA A 217 3.57 -7.83 -2.18
C ALA A 217 2.96 -6.71 -1.32
N THR A 218 2.30 -7.05 -0.20
CA THR A 218 1.46 -6.08 0.54
C THR A 218 1.63 -6.10 2.05
N GLU A 219 2.18 -7.18 2.61
CA GLU A 219 2.22 -7.34 4.08
C GLU A 219 3.37 -6.58 4.76
N ASN A 220 4.48 -6.31 4.06
CA ASN A 220 5.61 -5.62 4.67
C ASN A 220 5.28 -4.15 4.93
N ARG A 221 5.71 -3.65 6.08
CA ARG A 221 5.61 -2.24 6.49
C ARG A 221 6.98 -1.70 6.87
N VAL A 222 7.14 -0.39 6.79
CA VAL A 222 8.33 0.33 7.24
C VAL A 222 8.05 0.91 8.62
N PHE A 223 8.96 0.66 9.56
CA PHE A 223 8.91 1.23 10.90
C PHE A 223 10.15 2.10 11.13
N LEU A 224 9.95 3.30 11.66
CA LEU A 224 10.99 4.31 11.86
C LEU A 224 11.06 4.77 13.31
N LYS A 225 12.09 5.51 13.69
CA LYS A 225 12.08 6.20 14.99
C LYS A 225 11.04 7.32 15.00
N PRO A 226 10.53 7.71 16.18
CA PRO A 226 9.50 8.74 16.29
C PRO A 226 9.83 10.04 15.53
N GLY A 227 8.84 10.58 14.82
CA GLY A 227 8.95 11.85 14.09
C GLY A 227 9.68 11.79 12.75
N GLN A 228 10.04 10.59 12.28
CA GLN A 228 10.64 10.38 10.96
C GLN A 228 9.59 9.98 9.93
N ARG A 229 9.94 10.17 8.65
CA ARG A 229 9.16 9.72 7.48
C ARG A 229 10.08 9.04 6.49
N PHE A 230 9.54 8.22 5.59
CA PHE A 230 10.35 7.58 4.55
C PHE A 230 9.85 7.88 3.13
N GLN A 231 10.73 7.64 2.17
CA GLN A 231 10.41 7.56 0.75
C GLN A 231 11.10 6.32 0.15
N LEU A 232 10.43 5.71 -0.83
CA LEU A 232 11.01 4.64 -1.64
C LEU A 232 11.32 5.21 -3.03
N ASP A 233 12.60 5.26 -3.38
CA ASP A 233 13.04 5.57 -4.75
C ASP A 233 13.27 4.27 -5.51
N THR A 234 12.87 4.23 -6.77
CA THR A 234 13.13 3.11 -7.67
C THR A 234 13.92 3.61 -8.87
N ARG A 235 15.16 3.16 -9.02
CA ARG A 235 15.99 3.41 -10.21
C ARG A 235 16.03 2.15 -11.05
N LEU A 236 15.38 2.18 -12.21
CA LEU A 236 15.46 1.09 -13.19
C LEU A 236 16.89 0.98 -13.73
N PRO A 237 17.32 -0.21 -14.18
CA PRO A 237 18.59 -0.34 -14.87
C PRO A 237 18.58 0.53 -16.12
N ASP A 238 19.71 1.17 -16.43
CA ASP A 238 19.89 1.81 -17.72
C ASP A 238 19.83 0.70 -18.79
N THR A 239 18.75 0.64 -19.57
CA THR A 239 18.62 -0.34 -20.66
C THR A 239 19.56 -0.04 -21.84
N GLY A 240 20.39 1.00 -21.72
CA GLY A 240 20.98 1.69 -22.84
C GLY A 240 19.89 2.35 -23.67
N THR A 241 20.11 3.57 -24.13
CA THR A 241 19.54 3.93 -25.43
C THR A 241 20.24 3.00 -26.41
N PRO A 242 19.56 2.13 -27.18
CA PRO A 242 20.27 1.38 -28.19
C PRO A 242 20.95 2.41 -29.10
N ALA A 243 22.26 2.25 -29.32
CA ALA A 243 22.98 3.10 -30.26
C ALA A 243 22.26 2.98 -31.61
N PRO A 244 22.08 4.07 -32.39
CA PRO A 244 21.43 4.01 -33.69
C PRO A 244 22.29 3.16 -34.66
N GLY A 245 22.04 1.86 -34.63
CA GLY A 245 22.52 0.85 -35.55
C GLY A 245 21.27 0.24 -36.18
N GLY A 246 21.21 0.25 -37.52
CA GLY A 246 20.00 0.00 -38.31
C GLY A 246 19.43 -1.43 -38.30
N GLU A 247 19.59 -2.18 -37.21
CA GLU A 247 18.96 -3.48 -37.02
C GLU A 247 17.68 -3.35 -36.19
N PHE A 248 16.70 -4.23 -36.46
CA PHE A 248 15.41 -4.30 -35.76
C PHE A 248 15.12 -5.75 -35.40
N ASP A 249 14.50 -5.99 -34.24
CA ASP A 249 14.23 -7.34 -33.73
C ASP A 249 13.09 -8.03 -34.48
N HIS A 250 12.05 -7.27 -34.81
CA HIS A 250 10.83 -7.80 -35.42
C HIS A 250 10.21 -6.84 -36.44
N VAL A 251 9.51 -7.38 -37.44
CA VAL A 251 8.55 -6.60 -38.24
C VAL A 251 7.21 -6.64 -37.52
N TYR A 252 6.68 -5.49 -37.08
CA TYR A 252 5.38 -5.44 -36.41
C TYR A 252 4.28 -5.96 -37.35
N PRO A 253 3.34 -6.83 -36.90
CA PRO A 253 3.05 -7.22 -35.51
C PRO A 253 3.74 -8.51 -35.03
N ALA A 254 4.76 -9.04 -35.72
CA ALA A 254 5.44 -10.25 -35.26
C ALA A 254 6.15 -10.01 -33.92
N GLY A 255 6.04 -10.94 -32.97
CA GLY A 255 6.65 -10.83 -31.64
C GLY A 255 5.81 -10.06 -30.60
N ILE A 256 4.58 -9.66 -30.90
CA ILE A 256 3.67 -9.13 -29.87
C ILE A 256 3.52 -10.19 -28.75
N GLY A 257 3.74 -9.76 -27.51
CA GLY A 257 3.82 -10.60 -26.32
C GLY A 257 5.26 -10.89 -25.87
N SER A 258 6.26 -10.70 -26.74
CA SER A 258 7.69 -10.89 -26.43
C SER A 258 8.51 -9.60 -26.43
N TYR A 259 7.90 -8.44 -26.71
CA TYR A 259 8.64 -7.17 -26.72
C TYR A 259 9.05 -6.77 -25.31
N VAL A 260 10.29 -6.34 -25.16
CA VAL A 260 10.85 -5.88 -23.89
C VAL A 260 10.87 -4.35 -23.88
N PRO A 261 10.11 -3.70 -22.97
CA PRO A 261 10.13 -2.25 -22.76
C PRO A 261 11.54 -1.67 -22.70
N GLY A 262 11.82 -0.66 -23.52
CA GLY A 262 13.11 0.03 -23.55
C GLY A 262 14.23 -0.70 -24.29
N GLN A 263 13.97 -1.90 -24.83
CA GLN A 263 14.97 -2.70 -25.55
C GLN A 263 14.52 -3.03 -26.97
N THR A 264 13.29 -3.53 -27.15
CA THR A 264 12.85 -4.02 -28.46
C THR A 264 12.65 -2.89 -29.46
N VAL A 265 13.24 -3.05 -30.65
CA VAL A 265 13.06 -2.21 -31.83
C VAL A 265 12.27 -2.99 -32.87
N VAL A 266 11.19 -2.41 -33.38
CA VAL A 266 10.39 -3.02 -34.44
C VAL A 266 10.39 -2.16 -35.69
N LYS A 267 10.26 -2.81 -36.84
CA LYS A 267 9.93 -2.15 -38.10
C LYS A 267 8.42 -1.99 -38.22
N GLY A 268 7.94 -0.75 -38.28
CA GLY A 268 6.55 -0.40 -38.46
C GLY A 268 6.05 -0.65 -39.88
N SER A 269 4.72 -0.61 -40.07
CA SER A 269 4.08 -0.79 -41.37
C SER A 269 4.45 0.30 -42.39
N ASP A 270 4.90 1.46 -41.91
CA ASP A 270 5.40 2.56 -42.73
C ASP A 270 6.89 2.41 -43.10
N GLY A 271 7.51 1.28 -42.72
CA GLY A 271 8.89 0.95 -43.02
C GLY A 271 9.93 1.57 -42.09
N LYS A 272 9.52 2.40 -41.10
CA LYS A 272 10.42 3.05 -40.14
C LYS A 272 10.63 2.17 -38.90
N LEU A 273 11.67 2.49 -38.14
CA LEU A 273 11.99 1.78 -36.91
C LEU A 273 11.42 2.52 -35.70
N TYR A 274 10.99 1.74 -34.72
CA TYR A 274 10.35 2.21 -33.50
C TYR A 274 10.84 1.40 -32.31
N ALA A 275 11.43 2.07 -31.32
CA ALA A 275 11.79 1.43 -30.07
C ALA A 275 10.58 1.43 -29.13
N CYS A 276 10.33 0.29 -28.50
CA CYS A 276 9.35 0.19 -27.44
C CYS A 276 9.78 1.09 -26.27
N ARG A 277 8.85 1.89 -25.74
CA ARG A 277 9.16 2.79 -24.63
C ARG A 277 9.63 2.01 -23.40
N PRO A 278 10.43 2.63 -22.52
CA PRO A 278 10.70 2.08 -21.19
C PRO A 278 9.42 1.90 -20.37
N PHE A 279 9.47 1.05 -19.34
CA PHE A 279 8.39 0.92 -18.36
C PHE A 279 8.14 2.25 -17.61
N PRO A 280 6.88 2.62 -17.28
CA PRO A 280 5.64 1.83 -17.42
C PRO A 280 4.98 1.87 -18.80
N GLN A 281 5.36 2.80 -19.67
CA GLN A 281 4.68 3.02 -20.94
C GLN A 281 4.92 1.88 -21.95
N GLY A 282 6.06 1.19 -21.87
CA GLY A 282 6.37 0.06 -22.74
C GLY A 282 5.42 -1.13 -22.65
N GLY A 283 4.57 -1.21 -21.61
CA GLY A 283 3.53 -2.23 -21.54
C GLY A 283 2.58 -2.20 -22.75
N TRP A 284 2.38 -1.02 -23.34
CA TRP A 284 1.50 -0.83 -24.51
C TRP A 284 2.05 -1.45 -25.80
N CYS A 285 3.36 -1.71 -25.90
CA CYS A 285 3.96 -2.32 -27.09
C CYS A 285 3.45 -3.75 -27.34
N ASN A 286 3.11 -4.47 -26.27
CA ASN A 286 2.61 -5.85 -26.33
C ASN A 286 1.09 -5.95 -26.44
N VAL A 287 0.38 -4.83 -26.57
CA VAL A 287 -1.07 -4.83 -26.78
C VAL A 287 -1.34 -4.96 -28.28
N SER A 288 -2.05 -6.01 -28.69
CA SER A 288 -2.41 -6.25 -30.11
C SER A 288 -3.56 -5.33 -30.60
N GLY A 289 -3.51 -4.05 -30.26
CA GLY A 289 -4.52 -3.06 -30.63
C GLY A 289 -4.05 -2.13 -31.75
N GLU A 290 -4.90 -1.89 -32.75
CA GLU A 290 -4.61 -0.96 -33.86
C GLU A 290 -4.22 0.45 -33.37
N ALA A 291 -4.78 0.90 -32.24
CA ALA A 291 -4.47 2.20 -31.65
C ALA A 291 -2.98 2.37 -31.30
N TYR A 292 -2.26 1.28 -30.98
CA TYR A 292 -0.85 1.32 -30.58
C TYR A 292 0.10 0.92 -31.71
N ARG A 293 -0.38 0.76 -32.95
CA ARG A 293 0.46 0.36 -34.08
C ARG A 293 1.58 1.36 -34.33
N PRO A 294 2.87 0.98 -34.34
CA PRO A 294 3.99 1.91 -34.49
C PRO A 294 3.84 2.79 -35.73
N GLY A 295 3.99 4.11 -35.56
CA GLY A 295 3.94 5.09 -36.64
C GLY A 295 2.56 5.45 -37.18
N VAL A 296 1.52 4.63 -36.93
CA VAL A 296 0.21 4.79 -37.58
C VAL A 296 -0.96 4.88 -36.58
N GLY A 297 -0.93 4.12 -35.50
CA GLY A 297 -2.03 4.05 -34.54
C GLY A 297 -2.29 5.38 -33.83
N SER A 298 -3.54 5.71 -33.52
CA SER A 298 -3.90 7.00 -32.92
C SER A 298 -3.20 7.29 -31.58
N ALA A 299 -2.77 6.25 -30.86
CA ALA A 299 -2.04 6.31 -29.60
C ALA A 299 -0.63 5.70 -29.69
N TRP A 300 -0.05 5.55 -30.89
CA TRP A 300 1.24 4.87 -31.06
C TRP A 300 2.37 5.51 -30.24
N ARG A 301 2.32 6.83 -30.04
CA ARG A 301 3.32 7.58 -29.27
C ARG A 301 3.33 7.25 -27.78
N ASP A 302 2.29 6.59 -27.27
CA ASP A 302 2.22 6.12 -25.88
C ASP A 302 2.99 4.81 -25.69
N ALA A 303 3.17 4.03 -26.77
CA ALA A 303 3.88 2.76 -26.77
C ALA A 303 5.31 2.89 -27.32
N TRP A 304 5.52 3.75 -28.32
CA TRP A 304 6.76 3.76 -29.09
C TRP A 304 7.43 5.13 -29.16
N VAL A 305 8.74 5.11 -29.40
CA VAL A 305 9.53 6.27 -29.85
C VAL A 305 10.14 5.96 -31.23
N PRO A 306 10.25 6.95 -32.14
CA PRO A 306 11.03 6.79 -33.36
C PRO A 306 12.46 6.35 -33.03
N TYR A 307 12.99 5.41 -33.80
CA TYR A 307 14.34 4.85 -33.67
C TYR A 307 15.21 5.22 -34.88
#